data_AF-A0A060BVI3-F1
#
_entry.id   AF-A0A060BVI3-F1
#
_cell.length_a   1.000
_cell.length_b   1.000
_cell.length_c   1.000
_cell.angle_alpha   90.00
_cell.angle_beta   90.00
_cell.angle_gamma   90.00
#
_symmetry.space_group_name_H-M   'P 1'
#
loop_
_entity.id
_entity.type
_entity.pdbx_description
1 polymer ?
#
loop_
_entity_poly.entity_id
_entity_poly.type
_entity_poly.pdbx_seq_one_letter_code
_entity_poly.pdbx_strand_id
1 'polypeptide(L)'
;MFVYAGPDFIEICRRTGHEQEAEKARNAIDKMTETVLKYGYDGQWFLRAYDNFGKKVGSKECEEGKIYCEPQGFCVMAGIGAKTGEAGKALDSVKKYLDTKYGCVLLNPAYTKYSLNLGEISSYP
;
A
#
# COMPACT_ATOMS: atom_id res chain seq x y z
N MET A 1 -3.90 5.13 0.70
CA MET A 1 -4.75 6.25 0.24
C MET A 1 -5.73 6.73 1.31
N PHE A 2 -6.56 5.87 1.92
CA PHE A 2 -7.49 6.28 2.99
C PHE A 2 -6.83 7.09 4.12
N VAL A 3 -5.75 6.54 4.72
CA VAL A 3 -4.98 7.22 5.78
C VAL A 3 -4.35 8.52 5.28
N TYR A 4 -3.92 8.58 4.03
CA TYR A 4 -3.32 9.78 3.43
C TYR A 4 -4.35 10.92 3.26
N ALA A 5 -5.54 10.61 2.76
CA ALA A 5 -6.59 11.60 2.50
C ALA A 5 -7.40 11.98 3.76
N GLY A 6 -7.37 11.13 4.78
CA GLY A 6 -8.15 11.30 6.00
C GLY A 6 -7.93 12.62 6.76
N PRO A 7 -6.68 13.11 6.93
CA PRO A 7 -6.43 14.41 7.58
C PRO A 7 -7.12 15.59 6.89
N ASP A 8 -7.13 15.63 5.56
CA ASP A 8 -7.82 16.68 4.79
C ASP A 8 -9.35 16.59 5.00
N PHE A 9 -9.90 15.38 5.02
CA PHE A 9 -11.32 15.17 5.32
C PHE A 9 -11.69 15.64 6.73
N ILE A 10 -10.87 15.32 7.73
CA ILE A 10 -11.05 15.79 9.11
C ILE A 10 -11.08 17.32 9.15
N GLU A 11 -10.15 17.98 8.47
CA GLU A 11 -10.08 19.44 8.43
C GLU A 11 -11.33 20.05 7.77
N ILE A 12 -11.82 19.45 6.69
CA ILE A 12 -13.08 19.85 6.05
C ILE A 12 -14.25 19.70 7.02
N CYS A 13 -14.36 18.58 7.73
CA CYS A 13 -15.41 18.37 8.72
C CYS A 13 -15.37 19.42 9.82
N ARG A 14 -14.19 19.75 10.37
CA ARG A 14 -14.05 20.79 11.41
C ARG A 14 -14.45 22.16 10.91
N ARG A 15 -14.00 22.56 9.71
CA ARG A 15 -14.34 23.86 9.10
C ARG A 15 -15.82 24.02 8.77
N THR A 16 -16.53 22.91 8.57
CA THR A 16 -17.96 22.90 8.24
C THR A 16 -18.86 22.61 9.44
N GLY A 17 -18.30 22.53 10.65
CA GLY A 17 -19.07 22.32 11.89
C GLY A 17 -19.46 20.86 12.17
N HIS A 18 -18.88 19.89 11.47
CA HIS A 18 -19.14 18.46 11.61
C HIS A 18 -18.13 17.76 12.54
N GLU A 19 -17.98 18.24 13.77
CA GLU A 19 -16.93 17.75 14.70
C GLU A 19 -17.06 16.25 15.02
N GLN A 20 -18.29 15.73 15.13
CA GLN A 20 -18.51 14.30 15.40
C GLN A 20 -18.00 13.41 14.26
N GLU A 21 -18.13 13.86 13.01
CA GLU A 21 -17.61 13.13 11.84
C GLU A 21 -16.08 13.24 11.75
N ALA A 22 -15.52 14.39 12.12
CA ALA A 22 -14.07 14.55 12.24
C ALA A 22 -13.46 13.55 13.23
N GLU A 23 -14.07 13.37 14.40
CA GLU A 23 -13.60 12.41 15.39
C GLU A 23 -13.79 10.95 14.97
N LYS A 24 -14.89 10.60 14.30
CA LYS A 24 -15.08 9.28 13.69
C LYS A 24 -13.99 8.98 12.65
N ALA A 25 -13.69 9.95 11.78
CA ALA A 25 -12.65 9.81 10.78
C ALA A 25 -11.27 9.64 11.41
N ARG A 26 -10.94 10.43 12.46
CA ARG A 26 -9.68 10.28 13.20
C ARG A 26 -9.50 8.86 13.74
N ASN A 27 -10.50 8.34 14.44
CA ASN A 27 -10.46 6.98 14.96
C ASN A 27 -10.34 5.92 13.85
N ALA A 28 -10.98 6.14 12.69
CA ALA A 28 -10.87 5.25 11.54
C ALA A 28 -9.47 5.26 10.91
N ILE A 29 -8.82 6.42 10.84
CA ILE A 29 -7.43 6.57 10.35
C ILE A 29 -6.47 5.82 11.27
N ASP A 30 -6.60 5.99 12.58
CA ASP A 30 -5.76 5.32 13.57
C ASP A 30 -5.89 3.79 13.42
N LYS A 31 -7.14 3.29 13.40
CA LYS A 31 -7.43 1.87 13.19
C LYS A 31 -6.89 1.34 11.86
N MET A 32 -7.02 2.10 10.77
CA MET A 32 -6.51 1.68 9.46
C MET A 32 -4.98 1.65 9.43
N THR A 33 -4.31 2.61 10.06
CA THR A 33 -2.84 2.64 10.18
C THR A 33 -2.33 1.38 10.88
N GLU A 34 -2.92 1.02 12.02
CA GLU A 34 -2.59 -0.21 12.75
C GLU A 34 -2.87 -1.46 11.92
N THR A 35 -4.00 -1.49 11.21
CA THR A 35 -4.39 -2.61 10.34
C THR A 35 -3.38 -2.81 9.21
N VAL A 36 -2.93 -1.73 8.56
CA VAL A 36 -1.91 -1.78 7.50
C VAL A 36 -0.59 -2.29 8.04
N LEU A 37 -0.14 -1.84 9.21
CA LEU A 37 1.10 -2.35 9.81
C LEU A 37 1.00 -3.83 10.19
N LYS A 38 -0.15 -4.23 10.75
CA LYS A 38 -0.34 -5.60 11.25
C LYS A 38 -0.53 -6.63 10.13
N TYR A 39 -1.32 -6.30 9.11
CA TYR A 39 -1.73 -7.24 8.06
C TYR A 39 -1.27 -6.84 6.67
N GLY A 40 -0.93 -5.57 6.45
CA GLY A 40 -0.51 -5.04 5.16
C GLY A 40 1.01 -4.91 4.99
N TYR A 41 1.83 -5.38 5.93
CA TYR A 41 3.29 -5.32 5.85
C TYR A 41 3.91 -6.72 5.80
N ASP A 42 4.76 -6.97 4.80
CA ASP A 42 5.30 -8.31 4.50
C ASP A 42 6.72 -8.52 5.02
N GLY A 43 7.19 -7.60 5.88
CA GLY A 43 8.49 -7.63 6.54
C GLY A 43 9.52 -6.68 5.93
N GLN A 44 9.48 -6.49 4.61
CA GLN A 44 10.36 -5.54 3.89
C GLN A 44 9.60 -4.46 3.12
N TRP A 45 8.35 -4.72 2.71
CA TRP A 45 7.51 -3.78 1.97
C TRP A 45 6.04 -4.00 2.33
N PHE A 46 5.18 -3.06 1.92
CA PHE A 46 3.74 -3.17 2.08
C PHE A 46 3.14 -4.09 1.00
N LEU A 47 2.21 -4.96 1.40
CA LEU A 47 1.43 -5.80 0.51
C LEU A 47 0.59 -4.97 -0.47
N ARG A 48 0.31 -5.54 -1.64
CA ARG A 48 -0.54 -4.90 -2.65
C ARG A 48 -2.02 -5.05 -2.36
N ALA A 49 -2.43 -6.26 -1.97
CA ALA A 49 -3.82 -6.61 -1.72
C ALA A 49 -3.92 -8.00 -1.08
N TYR A 50 -5.15 -8.40 -0.80
CA TYR A 50 -5.55 -9.78 -0.64
C TYR A 50 -6.52 -10.14 -1.78
N ASP A 51 -6.37 -11.31 -2.39
CA ASP A 51 -7.29 -11.81 -3.42
C ASP A 51 -8.63 -12.27 -2.81
N ASN A 52 -9.55 -12.69 -3.66
CA ASN A 52 -10.88 -13.16 -3.22
C ASN A 52 -10.82 -14.39 -2.28
N PHE A 53 -9.72 -15.14 -2.27
CA PHE A 53 -9.50 -16.29 -1.39
C PHE A 53 -8.72 -15.91 -0.13
N GLY A 54 -8.45 -14.63 0.09
CA GLY A 54 -7.65 -14.14 1.22
C GLY A 54 -6.16 -14.45 1.09
N LYS A 55 -5.67 -14.76 -0.12
CA LYS A 55 -4.23 -14.94 -0.36
C LYS A 55 -3.58 -13.58 -0.61
N LYS A 56 -2.35 -13.43 -0.13
CA LYS A 56 -1.58 -12.18 -0.31
C LYS A 56 -1.26 -11.96 -1.78
N VAL A 57 -1.34 -10.70 -2.20
CA VAL A 57 -0.86 -10.20 -3.50
C VAL A 57 0.23 -9.16 -3.23
N GLY A 58 1.34 -9.19 -3.98
CA GLY A 58 2.47 -8.30 -3.68
C GLY A 58 3.24 -8.75 -2.44
N SER A 59 3.41 -10.06 -2.27
CA SER A 59 4.17 -10.66 -1.16
C SER A 59 5.43 -11.35 -1.67
N LYS A 60 6.45 -11.45 -0.80
CA LYS A 60 7.60 -12.33 -1.00
C LYS A 60 7.21 -13.81 -1.19
N GLU A 61 6.01 -14.19 -0.76
CA GLU A 61 5.43 -15.53 -0.91
C GLU A 61 4.94 -15.81 -2.35
N CYS A 62 4.73 -14.76 -3.18
CA CYS A 62 4.31 -14.91 -4.57
C CYS A 62 5.51 -15.31 -5.46
N GLU A 63 5.29 -16.05 -6.55
CA GLU A 63 6.34 -16.34 -7.53
C GLU A 63 6.65 -15.11 -8.41
N GLU A 64 5.61 -14.50 -8.95
CA GLU A 64 5.60 -13.26 -9.74
C GLU A 64 4.79 -12.17 -9.01
N GLY A 65 4.98 -10.90 -9.37
CA GLY A 65 4.30 -9.78 -8.71
C GLY A 65 4.58 -9.73 -7.21
N LYS A 66 5.84 -9.90 -6.82
CA LYS A 66 6.26 -9.94 -5.40
C LYS A 66 6.17 -8.60 -4.71
N ILE A 67 6.46 -7.52 -5.43
CA ILE A 67 6.40 -6.16 -4.92
C ILE A 67 5.76 -5.26 -5.97
N TYR A 68 4.97 -4.31 -5.50
CA TYR A 68 4.20 -3.33 -6.27
C TYR A 68 4.55 -1.93 -5.79
N CYS A 69 4.59 -0.94 -6.69
CA CYS A 69 5.03 0.42 -6.36
C CYS A 69 3.97 1.22 -5.58
N GLU A 70 2.69 1.05 -5.90
CA GLU A 70 1.60 1.91 -5.39
C GLU A 70 1.45 1.91 -3.86
N PRO A 71 1.41 0.74 -3.17
CA PRO A 71 1.26 0.74 -1.72
C PRO A 71 2.48 1.33 -1.02
N GLN A 72 3.69 1.24 -1.60
CA GLN A 72 4.89 1.80 -0.99
C GLN A 72 4.80 3.33 -1.00
N GLY A 73 4.45 3.93 -2.14
CA GLY A 73 4.26 5.38 -2.24
C GLY A 73 3.18 5.89 -1.29
N PHE A 74 1.97 5.31 -1.35
CA PHE A 74 0.84 5.81 -0.56
C PHE A 74 0.97 5.56 0.95
N CYS A 75 1.52 4.43 1.39
CA CYS A 75 1.69 4.17 2.81
C CYS A 75 2.76 5.09 3.41
N VAL A 76 3.87 5.31 2.70
CA VAL A 76 4.93 6.22 3.12
C VAL A 76 4.44 7.67 3.14
N MET A 77 3.74 8.13 2.10
CA MET A 77 3.12 9.47 2.08
C MET A 77 2.11 9.66 3.22
N ALA A 78 1.40 8.61 3.60
CA ALA A 78 0.49 8.62 4.74
C ALA A 78 1.22 8.60 6.11
N GLY A 79 2.56 8.55 6.13
CA GLY A 79 3.37 8.46 7.35
C GLY A 79 3.39 7.08 8.01
N ILE A 80 2.80 6.05 7.39
CA ILE A 80 2.72 4.70 7.95
C ILE A 80 4.13 4.11 7.99
N GLY A 81 4.57 3.70 9.19
CA GLY A 81 5.90 3.08 9.36
C GLY A 81 7.07 4.06 9.32
N ALA A 82 6.84 5.38 9.24
CA ALA A 82 7.91 6.37 9.16
C ALA A 82 8.75 6.44 10.45
N LYS A 83 8.11 6.28 11.60
CA LYS A 83 8.78 6.33 12.92
C LYS A 83 9.36 4.98 13.35
N THR A 84 8.79 3.88 12.85
CA THR A 84 9.13 2.50 13.24
C THR A 84 10.07 1.81 12.24
N GLY A 85 10.29 2.42 11.06
CA GLY A 85 11.34 2.05 10.10
C GLY A 85 10.86 1.21 8.91
N GLU A 86 9.60 0.75 8.90
CA GLU A 86 9.00 0.02 7.79
C GLU A 86 8.94 0.86 6.51
N ALA A 87 8.68 2.17 6.63
CA ALA A 87 8.66 3.08 5.49
C ALA A 87 10.01 3.11 4.78
N GLY A 88 11.12 3.21 5.53
CA GLY A 88 12.46 3.19 4.97
C GLY A 88 12.77 1.88 4.25
N LYS A 89 12.47 0.74 4.90
CA LYS A 89 12.65 -0.60 4.31
C LYS A 89 11.84 -0.79 3.03
N ALA A 90 10.61 -0.27 3.00
CA ALA A 90 9.76 -0.32 1.81
C ALA A 90 10.39 0.47 0.65
N LEU A 91 10.88 1.69 0.91
CA LEU A 91 11.57 2.50 -0.11
C LEU A 91 12.87 1.87 -0.59
N ASP A 92 13.66 1.26 0.30
CA ASP A 92 14.86 0.51 -0.08
C ASP A 92 14.51 -0.68 -0.98
N SER A 93 13.38 -1.34 -0.70
CA SER A 93 12.87 -2.43 -1.53
C SER A 93 12.41 -1.95 -2.91
N VAL A 94 11.74 -0.79 -2.98
CA VAL A 94 11.42 -0.13 -4.26
C VAL A 94 12.69 0.11 -5.06
N LYS A 95 13.72 0.73 -4.43
CA LYS A 95 15.00 0.99 -5.08
C LYS A 95 15.68 -0.29 -5.57
N LYS A 96 15.60 -1.37 -4.79
CA LYS A 96 16.26 -2.64 -5.12
C LYS A 96 15.56 -3.42 -6.25
N TYR A 97 14.23 -3.44 -6.26
CA TYR A 97 13.48 -4.38 -7.11
C TYR A 97 12.67 -3.72 -8.23
N LEU A 98 12.36 -2.42 -8.11
CA LEU A 98 11.51 -1.71 -9.05
C LEU A 98 12.25 -0.62 -9.83
N ASP A 99 13.36 -0.11 -9.30
CA ASP A 99 14.10 0.96 -9.97
C ASP A 99 14.90 0.47 -11.19
N THR A 100 14.91 1.29 -12.23
CA THR A 100 15.66 1.07 -13.45
C THR A 100 16.26 2.40 -13.92
N LYS A 101 17.17 2.37 -14.90
CA LYS A 101 17.68 3.60 -15.52
C LYS A 101 16.60 4.47 -16.19
N TYR A 102 15.40 3.94 -16.39
CA TYR A 102 14.26 4.65 -17.01
C TYR A 102 13.16 5.03 -16.00
N GLY A 103 13.39 4.76 -14.70
CA GLY A 103 12.41 4.98 -13.64
C GLY A 103 11.91 3.68 -13.02
N CYS A 104 10.96 3.84 -12.09
CA CYS A 104 10.41 2.76 -11.29
C CYS A 104 9.31 2.01 -12.07
N VAL A 105 9.45 0.70 -12.23
CA VAL A 105 8.39 -0.15 -12.80
C VAL A 105 7.26 -0.39 -11.80
N LEU A 106 6.08 -0.76 -12.29
CA LEU A 106 4.87 -0.92 -11.49
C LEU A 106 4.99 -2.07 -10.48
N LEU A 107 5.51 -3.23 -10.91
CA LEU A 107 5.64 -4.43 -10.11
C LEU A 107 6.82 -5.29 -10.57
N ASN A 108 7.31 -6.16 -9.70
CA ASN A 108 8.38 -7.09 -10.03
C ASN A 108 8.29 -8.40 -9.21
N PRO A 109 8.59 -9.58 -9.81
CA PRO A 109 8.74 -9.83 -11.26
C PRO A 109 7.44 -9.57 -12.03
N ALA A 110 7.54 -9.27 -13.32
CA ALA A 110 6.37 -9.19 -14.20
C ALA A 110 5.68 -10.56 -14.31
N TYR A 111 4.37 -10.57 -14.58
CA TYR A 111 3.64 -11.81 -14.82
C TYR A 111 3.97 -12.37 -16.20
N THR A 112 4.37 -13.64 -16.29
CA THR A 112 4.68 -14.30 -17.57
C THR A 112 3.52 -15.14 -18.10
N LYS A 113 2.49 -15.34 -17.28
CA LYS A 113 1.28 -16.10 -17.63
C LYS A 113 0.05 -15.37 -17.13
N TYR A 114 -1.04 -15.55 -17.86
CA TYR A 114 -2.34 -15.05 -17.41
C TYR A 114 -2.76 -15.72 -16.11
N SER A 115 -3.14 -14.91 -15.13
CA SER A 115 -3.65 -15.31 -13.83
C SER A 115 -5.10 -14.86 -13.71
N LEU A 116 -6.03 -15.82 -13.81
CA LEU A 116 -7.46 -15.56 -13.75
C LEU A 116 -7.87 -14.78 -12.49
N ASN A 117 -7.23 -15.08 -11.35
CA ASN A 117 -7.54 -14.45 -10.07
C ASN A 117 -7.03 -13.00 -9.96
N LEU A 118 -6.08 -12.60 -10.82
CA LEU A 118 -5.53 -11.24 -10.86
C LEU A 118 -6.09 -10.42 -12.02
N GLY A 119 -6.69 -11.08 -13.01
CA GLY A 119 -7.36 -10.44 -14.14
C GLY A 119 -6.38 -9.75 -15.09
N GLU A 120 -6.83 -8.61 -15.62
CA GLU A 120 -6.20 -7.89 -16.74
C GLU A 120 -4.74 -7.52 -16.51
N ILE A 121 -4.31 -7.32 -15.27
CA ILE A 121 -2.91 -6.96 -14.95
C ILE A 121 -1.89 -8.02 -15.43
N SER A 122 -2.34 -9.26 -15.63
CA SER A 122 -1.51 -10.38 -16.09
C SER A 122 -1.66 -10.70 -17.58
N SER A 123 -2.43 -9.92 -18.33
CA SER A 123 -2.63 -10.13 -19.78
C SER A 123 -1.69 -9.31 -20.66
N TYR A 124 -0.93 -8.38 -20.08
CA TYR A 124 0.02 -7.53 -20.80
C TYR A 124 1.37 -8.24 -20.97
N PRO A 125 2.00 -8.18 -22.17
CA PRO A 125 3.35 -8.70 -22.40
C PRO A 125 4.45 -7.96 -21.63
#